data_AF-A7N394-F1
#
_entry.id   AF-A7N394-F1
#
_cell.length_a   1.000
_cell.length_b   1.000
_cell.length_c   1.000
_cell.angle_alpha   90.00
_cell.angle_beta   90.00
_cell.angle_gamma   90.00
#
_symmetry.space_group_name_H-M   'P 1'
#
loop_
_entity.id
_entity.type
_entity.pdbx_description
1 polymer ?
#
loop_
_entity_poly.entity_id
_entity_poly.type
_entity_poly.pdbx_seq_one_letter_code
_entity_poly.pdbx_strand_id
1 'polypeptide(L)' 'MSFLTGIIGKTLFEILKGLFLQITWEVVLERFASRTIIWGLKALRDLSTNDVIQETVDDVIASLQGKRLKEIPQKE' A
#
# COMPACT_ATOMS: atom_id res chain seq x y z
N MET A 1 7.66 -35.80 18.59
CA MET A 1 6.92 -34.72 17.89
C MET A 1 7.59 -33.34 17.95
N SER A 2 8.48 -33.00 18.90
CA SER A 2 9.05 -31.63 19.00
C SER A 2 10.24 -31.33 18.05
N PHE A 3 11.07 -32.32 17.74
CA PHE A 3 12.31 -32.10 16.97
C PHE A 3 12.07 -31.85 15.48
N LEU A 4 11.25 -32.69 14.84
CA LEU A 4 10.90 -32.54 13.42
C LEU A 4 10.14 -31.23 13.17
N THR A 5 9.19 -30.89 14.02
CA THR A 5 8.45 -29.62 13.94
C THR A 5 9.37 -28.41 14.16
N GLY A 6 10.38 -28.52 15.03
CA GLY A 6 11.37 -27.45 15.23
C GLY A 6 12.28 -27.24 14.01
N ILE A 7 12.72 -28.31 13.36
CA ILE A 7 13.56 -28.23 12.15
C ILE A 7 12.76 -27.71 10.96
N ILE A 8 11.55 -28.24 10.74
CA ILE A 8 10.65 -27.80 9.67
C ILE A 8 10.24 -26.34 9.87
N GLY A 9 9.92 -25.94 11.10
CA GLY A 9 9.58 -24.55 11.42
C GLY A 9 10.75 -23.59 11.19
N LYS A 10 11.97 -23.96 11.61
CA LYS A 10 13.17 -23.13 11.37
C LYS A 10 13.49 -22.97 9.89
N THR A 11 13.48 -24.07 9.14
CA THR A 11 13.77 -24.04 7.70
C THR A 11 12.71 -23.25 6.93
N LEU A 12 11.43 -23.40 7.26
CA LEU A 12 10.36 -22.60 6.68
C LEU A 12 10.54 -21.10 6.99
N PHE A 13 10.90 -20.76 8.23
CA PHE A 13 11.15 -19.38 8.63
C PHE A 13 12.35 -18.77 7.89
N GLU A 14 13.44 -19.53 7.71
CA GLU A 14 14.60 -19.08 6.95
C GLU A 14 14.29 -18.86 5.48
N ILE A 15 13.49 -19.74 4.86
CA ILE A 15 13.02 -19.58 3.49
C ILE A 15 12.17 -18.31 3.37
N LEU A 16 11.19 -18.13 4.26
CA LEU A 16 10.35 -16.93 4.29
C LEU A 16 11.18 -15.66 4.48
N LYS A 17 12.18 -15.69 5.36
CA LYS A 17 13.08 -14.55 5.59
C LYS A 17 13.94 -14.26 4.36
N GLY A 18 14.43 -15.29 3.67
CA GLY A 18 15.19 -15.14 2.42
C GLY A 18 14.34 -14.50 1.32
N LEU A 19 13.11 -14.99 1.13
CA LEU A 19 12.16 -14.42 0.19
C LEU A 19 11.80 -12.98 0.55
N PHE A 20 11.57 -12.70 1.84
CA PHE A 20 11.28 -11.36 2.34
C PHE A 20 12.42 -10.40 2.03
N LEU A 21 13.68 -10.78 2.26
CA LEU A 21 14.84 -9.92 1.99
C LEU A 21 15.08 -9.65 0.50
N GLN A 22 14.62 -10.54 -0.39
CA GLN A 22 14.73 -10.35 -1.85
C GLN A 22 13.73 -9.35 -2.42
N ILE A 23 12.71 -8.98 -1.64
CA ILE A 23 11.71 -8.00 -2.08
C ILE A 23 12.34 -6.60 -2.10
N THR A 24 12.07 -5.84 -3.17
CA THR A 24 12.37 -4.40 -3.24
C THR A 24 11.43 -3.64 -2.30
N TRP A 25 11.77 -3.62 -1.01
CA TRP A 25 10.96 -3.01 0.04
C TRP A 25 10.66 -1.54 -0.20
N GLU A 26 11.56 -0.82 -0.85
CA GLU A 26 11.38 0.59 -1.21
C GLU A 26 10.09 0.80 -2.02
N VAL A 27 9.91 0.06 -3.12
CA VAL A 27 8.73 0.16 -3.99
C VAL A 27 7.46 -0.32 -3.27
N VAL A 28 7.57 -1.37 -2.46
CA VAL A 28 6.42 -1.91 -1.72
C VAL A 28 5.96 -0.92 -0.66
N LEU A 29 6.89 -0.37 0.11
CA LEU A 29 6.62 0.60 1.17
C LEU A 29 6.09 1.91 0.58
N GLU A 30 6.62 2.38 -0.54
CA GLU A 30 6.11 3.57 -1.23
C GLU A 30 4.64 3.38 -1.62
N ARG A 31 4.32 2.27 -2.30
CA ARG A 31 2.93 1.96 -2.71
C ARG A 31 2.02 1.75 -1.51
N PHE A 32 2.52 1.10 -0.46
CA PHE A 32 1.79 0.88 0.77
C PHE A 32 1.48 2.20 1.47
N ALA A 33 2.46 3.10 1.58
CA ALA A 33 2.29 4.42 2.16
C ALA A 33 1.26 5.24 1.37
N SER A 34 1.40 5.34 0.04
CA SER A 34 0.44 6.06 -0.79
C SER A 34 -0.98 5.51 -0.65
N ARG A 35 -1.15 4.18 -0.67
CA ARG A 35 -2.47 3.54 -0.50
C ARG A 35 -3.04 3.75 0.89
N THR A 36 -2.22 3.68 1.93
CA THR A 36 -2.65 3.86 3.32
C THR A 36 -3.10 5.29 3.58
N ILE A 37 -2.36 6.28 3.05
CA ILE A 37 -2.75 7.70 3.15
C ILE A 37 -4.07 7.95 2.43
N ILE A 38 -4.23 7.48 1.19
CA ILE A 38 -5.49 7.64 0.44
C ILE A 38 -6.65 6.95 1.17
N TRP A 39 -6.43 5.74 1.69
CA TRP A 39 -7.44 5.02 2.45
C TRP A 39 -7.84 5.77 3.72
N GLY A 40 -6.87 6.28 4.48
CA GLY A 40 -7.13 7.07 5.68
C GLY A 40 -7.91 8.35 5.39
N LEU A 41 -7.57 9.06 4.30
CA LEU A 41 -8.32 10.24 3.87
C LEU A 41 -9.75 9.90 3.48
N LYS A 42 -9.97 8.81 2.73
CA LYS A 42 -11.33 8.34 2.42
C LYS A 42 -12.13 7.98 3.67
N ALA A 43 -11.51 7.30 4.63
CA ALA A 43 -12.16 6.99 5.90
C ALA A 43 -12.56 8.26 6.67
N LEU A 44 -11.72 9.29 6.67
CA LEU A 44 -12.04 10.59 7.27
C LEU A 44 -13.20 11.30 6.56
N ARG A 45 -13.26 11.22 5.23
CA ARG A 45 -14.40 11.71 4.45
C ARG A 45 -15.69 11.01 4.86
N ASP A 46 -15.69 9.68 4.91
CA ASP A 46 -16.88 8.87 5.17
C ASP A 46 -17.42 9.07 6.60
N LEU A 47 -16.56 9.47 7.54
CA LEU A 47 -16.95 9.83 8.90
C LEU A 47 -17.52 11.25 9.02
N SER A 48 -17.36 12.09 8.00
CA SER A 48 -17.86 13.46 7.98
C SER A 48 -19.19 13.55 7.24
N THR A 49 -20.19 14.17 7.85
CA THR A 49 -21.46 14.52 7.18
C THR A 49 -21.48 15.94 6.61
N ASN A 50 -20.37 16.67 6.74
CA ASN A 50 -20.25 18.03 6.24
C ASN A 50 -19.70 18.02 4.82
N ASP A 51 -20.50 18.49 3.86
CA ASP A 51 -20.18 18.48 2.44
C ASP A 51 -18.89 19.26 2.11
N VAL A 52 -18.61 20.37 2.82
CA VAL A 52 -17.38 21.16 2.63
C VAL A 52 -16.15 20.36 3.06
N ILE A 53 -16.25 19.62 4.17
CA ILE A 53 -15.16 18.75 4.63
C ILE A 53 -14.95 17.60 3.65
N GLN A 54 -16.01 17.00 3.13
CA GLN A 54 -15.89 15.94 2.14
C GLN A 54 -15.21 16.43 0.85
N GLU A 55 -15.62 17.59 0.34
CA GLU A 55 -15.04 18.22 -0.84
C GLU A 55 -13.55 18.57 -0.62
N THR A 56 -13.22 19.12 0.55
CA THR A 56 -11.82 19.42 0.90
C THR A 56 -10.96 18.17 0.93
N VAL A 57 -11.48 17.07 1.48
CA VAL A 57 -10.75 15.80 1.51
C VAL A 57 -10.58 15.22 0.10
N ASP A 58 -11.60 15.32 -0.75
CA ASP A 58 -11.53 14.90 -2.15
C ASP A 58 -10.49 15.71 -2.93
N ASP A 59 -10.40 17.02 -2.72
CA ASP A 59 -9.38 17.89 -3.32
C ASP A 59 -7.96 17.52 -2.88
N VAL A 60 -7.78 17.21 -1.59
CA VAL A 60 -6.49 16.74 -1.05
C VAL A 60 -6.11 15.39 -1.67
N ILE A 61 -7.06 14.46 -1.78
CA ILE A 61 -6.82 13.16 -2.45
C ILE A 61 -6.43 13.38 -3.92
N ALA A 62 -7.12 14.25 -4.64
CA ALA A 62 -6.84 14.57 -6.03
C ALA A 62 -5.44 15.19 -6.21
N SER A 63 -5.06 16.08 -5.30
CA SER A 63 -3.72 16.69 -5.27
C SER A 63 -2.62 15.65 -5.01
N LEU A 64 -2.83 14.74 -4.04
CA LEU A 64 -1.88 13.67 -3.69
C LEU A 64 -1.72 12.60 -4.76
N GLN A 65 -2.77 12.32 -5.54
CA GLN A 65 -2.69 11.41 -6.69
C GLN A 65 -1.92 12.01 -7.87
N GLY A 66 -1.64 13.32 -7.82
CA GLY A 66 -1.00 14.08 -8.88
C GLY A 66 -1.88 14.21 -10.13
N LYS A 67 -1.61 15.20 -10.98
CA LYS A 67 -2.05 15.13 -12.38
C LYS A 67 -1.34 13.94 -13.00
N ARG A 68 -2.01 12.80 -13.18
CA ARG A 68 -1.46 11.72 -13.99
C ARG A 68 -0.96 12.31 -15.30
N LEU A 69 0.28 12.01 -15.68
CA LEU A 69 0.76 12.29 -17.04
C LEU A 69 -0.27 11.69 -18.00
N LYS A 70 -0.74 12.51 -18.95
CA LYS A 70 -1.69 12.12 -19.99
C LYS A 70 -1.28 10.75 -20.52
N GLU A 71 -2.17 9.75 -20.44
CA GLU A 71 -1.90 8.43 -21.00
C GLU A 71 -1.50 8.62 -22.46
N ILE A 72 -0.22 8.37 -22.78
CA ILE A 72 0.23 8.41 -24.17
C ILE A 72 -0.41 7.18 -24.81
N PRO A 73 -1.24 7.32 -25.86
CA PRO A 73 -1.81 6.17 -26.53
C PRO A 73 -0.65 5.31 -27.00
N GLN A 74 -0.62 4.08 -26.49
CA GLN A 74 0.37 3.09 -26.89
C GLN A 74 0.11 2.81 -28.37
N LYS A 75 0.96 3.38 -29.24
CA LYS A 75 0.95 3.05 -30.66
C LYS A 75 1.29 1.58 -30.78
N GLU A 76 0.31 0.79 -31.20
CA GLU A 76 0.51 -0.52 -31.81
C GLU A 76 1.42 -0.42 -33.04
#